data_AF-A0A520MK21-F1
#
_entry.id   AF-A0A520MK21-F1
#
_cell.length_a   1.000
_cell.length_b   1.000
_cell.length_c   1.000
_cell.angle_alpha   90.00
_cell.angle_beta   90.00
_cell.angle_gamma   90.00
#
_symmetry.space_group_name_H-M   'P 1'
#
loop_
_entity.id
_entity.type
_entity.pdbx_description
1 polymer ?
#
loop_
_entity_poly.entity_id
_entity_poly.type
_entity_poly.pdbx_seq_one_letter_code
_entity_poly.pdbx_strand_id
1 'polypeptide(L)' 'IKSSKLKVQTAIQGDQLRVTGKKRDDLQAAIAFLKEEDVDLPLQFTNFRD' A
#
# COMPACT_ATOMS: atom_id res chain seq x y z
N ILE A 1 -5.50 -3.15 -4.08
CA ILE A 1 -5.74 -2.76 -2.65
C ILE A 1 -7.21 -2.70 -2.23
N LYS A 2 -8.09 -1.88 -2.84
CA LYS A 2 -9.52 -1.82 -2.40
C LYS A 2 -10.28 -3.15 -2.60
N SER A 3 -9.87 -3.93 -3.60
CA SER A 3 -10.45 -5.26 -3.87
C SER A 3 -9.94 -6.35 -2.92
N SER A 4 -8.73 -6.20 -2.36
CA SER A 4 -8.08 -7.22 -1.54
C SER A 4 -8.59 -7.31 -0.10
N LYS A 5 -9.69 -6.61 0.25
CA LYS A 5 -10.33 -6.59 1.59
C LYS A 5 -9.40 -6.20 2.75
N LEU A 6 -8.18 -5.74 2.46
CA LEU A 6 -7.20 -5.29 3.43
C LEU A 6 -7.75 -4.08 4.19
N LYS A 7 -7.60 -4.05 5.52
CA LYS A 7 -8.04 -2.93 6.35
C LYS A 7 -7.06 -1.76 6.32
N VAL A 8 -6.68 -1.36 5.10
CA VAL A 8 -5.82 -0.22 4.81
C VAL A 8 -6.60 0.85 4.07
N GLN A 9 -6.41 2.11 4.45
CA GLN A 9 -6.86 3.27 3.69
C GLN A 9 -5.77 3.71 2.72
N THR A 10 -6.17 4.00 1.49
CA THR A 10 -5.30 4.57 0.46
C THR A 10 -5.75 6.00 0.18
N ALA A 11 -4.83 6.96 0.27
CA ALA A 11 -5.05 8.35 -0.09
C ALA A 11 -4.07 8.75 -1.20
N ILE A 12 -4.57 9.41 -2.24
CA ILE A 12 -3.75 9.94 -3.33
C ILE A 12 -3.32 11.36 -2.94
N GLN A 13 -2.01 11.61 -2.91
CA GLN A 13 -1.39 12.90 -2.59
C GLN A 13 -0.58 13.36 -3.79
N GLY A 14 -1.22 14.10 -4.70
CA GLY A 14 -0.61 14.47 -5.98
C GLY A 14 -0.22 13.21 -6.74
N ASP A 15 1.09 13.03 -6.95
CA ASP A 15 1.65 11.88 -7.68
C ASP A 15 2.04 10.69 -6.78
N GLN A 16 1.79 10.78 -5.46
CA GLN A 16 2.13 9.74 -4.50
C GLN A 16 0.89 9.07 -3.90
N LEU A 17 0.96 7.75 -3.71
CA LEU A 17 -0.08 6.99 -3.01
C LEU A 17 0.34 6.75 -1.56
N ARG A 18 -0.39 7.37 -0.61
CA ARG A 18 -0.23 7.09 0.82
C ARG A 18 -1.11 5.92 1.22
N VAL A 19 -0.52 4.91 1.86
CA VAL A 19 -1.23 3.78 2.44
C VAL A 19 -1.14 3.88 3.97
N THR A 20 -2.29 3.91 4.65
CA THR A 20 -2.41 3.99 6.11
C THR A 20 -3.19 2.78 6.61
N GLY A 21 -2.69 2.06 7.60
CA GLY A 21 -3.36 0.89 8.17
C GLY A 21 -3.33 0.95 9.70
N LYS A 22 -4.36 0.41 10.36
CA LYS A 22 -4.38 0.30 11.83
C LYS A 22 -3.46 -0.81 12.35
N LYS A 23 -3.16 -1.80 11.51
CA LYS A 23 -2.31 -2.95 11.82
C LYS A 23 -1.13 -2.97 10.87
N ARG A 24 0.05 -3.28 11.41
CA ARG A 24 1.27 -3.47 10.62
C ARG A 24 1.13 -4.67 9.66
N ASP A 25 0.40 -5.71 10.06
CA ASP A 25 0.15 -6.88 9.20
C ASP A 25 -0.60 -6.51 7.92
N ASP A 26 -1.63 -5.65 8.03
CA ASP A 26 -2.41 -5.19 6.88
C ASP A 26 -1.55 -4.32 5.93
N LEU A 27 -0.64 -3.51 6.48
CA LEU A 27 0.32 -2.72 5.70
C LEU A 27 1.31 -3.60 4.94
N GLN A 28 1.87 -4.61 5.61
CA GLN A 28 2.78 -5.57 4.98
C GLN A 28 2.08 -6.40 3.91
N ALA A 29 0.84 -6.85 4.17
CA ALA A 29 0.03 -7.57 3.19
C ALA A 29 -0.29 -6.71 1.95
N ALA A 30 -0.53 -5.40 2.12
CA ALA A 30 -0.74 -4.49 1.00
C ALA A 30 0.52 -4.33 0.13
N ILE A 31 1.70 -4.26 0.77
CA ILE A 31 2.99 -4.19 0.06
C ILE A 31 3.28 -5.50 -0.68
N ALA A 32 3.05 -6.64 -0.04
CA ALA A 32 3.22 -7.95 -0.68
C ALA A 32 2.27 -8.10 -1.88
N PHE A 33 1.00 -7.74 -1.71
CA PHE A 33 0.02 -7.74 -2.79
C PHE A 33 0.42 -6.83 -3.95
N LEU A 34 0.91 -5.61 -3.68
CA LEU A 34 1.40 -4.70 -4.71
C LEU A 34 2.73 -5.14 -5.36
N LYS A 35 3.49 -6.02 -4.72
CA LYS A 35 4.71 -6.62 -5.29
C LYS A 35 4.40 -7.86 -6.13
N GLU A 36 3.33 -8.58 -5.80
CA GLU A 36 2.82 -9.71 -6.58
C GLU A 36 1.92 -9.27 -7.74
N GLU A 37 1.16 -8.17 -7.59
CA GLU A 37 0.54 -7.51 -8.73
C GLU A 37 1.67 -7.02 -9.64
N ASP A 38 1.63 -7.46 -10.89
CA ASP A 38 2.61 -7.15 -11.92
C ASP A 38 2.39 -5.70 -12.41
N VAL A 39 2.64 -4.75 -11.50
CA VAL A 39 2.58 -3.33 -11.79
C VAL A 39 3.83 -2.99 -12.58
N ASP A 40 3.65 -2.67 -13.85
CA ASP A 40 4.68 -2.27 -14.84
C ASP A 40 5.47 -0.99 -14.47
N LEU A 41 5.29 -0.50 -13.24
CA LEU A 41 5.90 0.70 -12.70
C LEU A 41 6.70 0.36 -11.45
N PRO A 42 7.96 0.84 -11.32
CA PRO A 42 8.76 0.61 -10.13
C PRO A 42 8.13 1.31 -8.92
N LEU A 43 7.40 0.55 -8.10
CA LEU A 43 6.81 1.05 -6.87
C LEU A 43 7.88 1.21 -5.78
N GLN A 44 8.02 2.43 -5.27
CA GLN A 44 8.88 2.72 -4.13
C GLN A 44 8.03 2.90 -2.87
N PHE A 45 8.19 1.99 -1.92
CA PHE A 45 7.56 2.09 -0.61
C PHE A 45 8.48 2.87 0.32
N THR A 46 8.21 4.16 0.50
CA THR A 46 9.01 5.06 1.36
C THR A 46 8.14 5.65 2.47
N ASN A 47 8.77 6.22 3.50
CA ASN A 47 8.08 6.96 4.58
C ASN A 47 7.15 6.07 5.44
N PHE A 48 7.70 4.97 5.98
CA PHE A 48 7.03 4.19 7.03
C PHE A 48 6.94 5.02 8.31
N ARG A 49 5.71 5.27 8.79
CA ARG A 49 5.42 5.99 10.03
C ARG A 49 4.56 5.11 10.92
N ASP A 50 4.80 5.15 12.24
CA ASP A 50 3.92 4.56 13.26
C ASP A 50 2.62 5.36 13.43
#